data_AF-A0A149PZ31-F1
#
_entry.id   AF-A0A149PZ31-F1
#
_cell.length_a   1.000
_cell.length_b   1.000
_cell.length_c   1.000
_cell.angle_alpha   90.00
_cell.angle_beta   90.00
_cell.angle_gamma   90.00
#
_symmetry.space_group_name_H-M   'P 1'
#
loop_
_entity.id
_entity.type
_entity.pdbx_description
1 polymer ?
#
loop_
_entity_poly.entity_id
_entity_poly.type
_entity_poly.pdbx_seq_one_letter_code
_entity_poly.pdbx_strand_id
1 'polypeptide(L)'
;MNWNRLGCCALLLLAPLPALARGLHVNLIDYPSDEAGWDRAFALEDAVAGEFAAWCADTLCEGDYSNYRVMEFRCAVLAHRGTVQRCVWVVAASELEVEPDTGHVRIDNGSWVCPVEMQPGVPVDAFYASLEAPGGLIAPLPGLGHGLFDGLPECLRTQGRVG
;
A
#
# COMPACT_ATOMS: atom_id res chain seq x y z
N MET A 1 -6.97 -52.68 52.46
CA MET A 1 -7.30 -51.23 52.59
C MET A 1 -6.04 -50.47 52.99
N ASN A 2 -5.36 -49.78 52.07
CA ASN A 2 -5.54 -48.33 51.94
C ASN A 2 -4.81 -47.82 50.70
N TRP A 3 -5.49 -46.91 50.02
CA TRP A 3 -5.25 -46.32 48.72
C TRP A 3 -4.66 -44.92 48.97
N ASN A 4 -3.53 -44.55 48.35
CA ASN A 4 -3.04 -43.18 48.12
C ASN A 4 -1.62 -43.24 47.51
N ARG A 5 -1.20 -42.47 46.52
CA ARG A 5 -1.81 -41.39 45.75
C ARG A 5 -0.98 -41.19 44.47
N LEU A 6 -1.69 -40.92 43.39
CA LEU A 6 -1.19 -40.45 42.10
C LEU A 6 -0.31 -39.20 42.26
N GLY A 7 0.64 -39.05 41.34
CA GLY A 7 1.33 -37.79 41.08
C GLY A 7 2.12 -37.84 39.78
N CYS A 8 1.41 -38.01 38.65
CA CYS A 8 1.97 -37.99 37.31
C CYS A 8 2.68 -36.68 36.97
N CYS A 9 3.75 -36.84 36.19
CA CYS A 9 4.53 -35.82 35.51
C CYS A 9 3.69 -34.66 34.96
N ALA A 10 3.98 -33.44 35.42
CA ALA A 10 3.67 -32.22 34.69
C ALA A 10 4.98 -31.64 34.15
N LEU A 11 5.48 -32.19 33.04
CA LEU A 11 6.44 -31.48 32.20
C LEU A 11 5.68 -30.35 31.50
N LEU A 12 5.87 -29.13 31.98
CA LEU A 12 5.44 -27.90 31.34
C LEU A 12 6.11 -27.80 29.96
N LEU A 13 5.35 -28.10 28.91
CA LEU A 13 5.69 -27.74 27.53
C LEU A 13 5.60 -26.22 27.37
N LEU A 14 6.68 -25.51 27.72
CA LEU A 14 6.92 -24.14 27.26
C LEU A 14 7.48 -24.23 25.84
N ALA A 15 6.61 -24.47 24.86
CA ALA A 15 6.94 -24.18 23.48
C ALA A 15 6.82 -22.65 23.29
N PRO A 16 7.88 -21.95 22.81
CA PRO A 16 7.71 -20.57 22.42
C PRO A 16 6.81 -20.58 21.18
N LEU A 17 5.71 -19.82 21.20
CA LEU A 17 4.85 -19.60 20.05
C LEU A 17 5.21 -18.24 19.41
N PRO A 18 6.37 -18.06 18.74
CA PRO A 18 6.62 -16.81 18.05
C PRO A 18 5.67 -16.64 16.85
N ALA A 19 5.04 -17.73 16.37
CA ALA A 19 4.12 -17.73 15.24
C ALA A 19 2.72 -17.17 15.55
N LEU A 20 2.35 -16.98 16.82
CA LEU A 20 1.04 -16.45 17.22
C LEU A 20 1.06 -14.93 17.47
N ALA A 21 2.23 -14.29 17.35
CA ALA A 21 2.37 -12.85 17.55
C ALA A 21 2.12 -12.03 16.27
N ARG A 22 2.14 -12.64 15.08
CA ARG A 22 1.80 -11.95 13.83
C ARG A 22 0.30 -11.99 13.61
N GLY A 23 -0.28 -10.81 13.38
CA GLY A 23 -1.68 -10.69 12.98
C GLY A 23 -1.96 -11.48 11.70
N LEU A 24 -3.22 -11.84 11.48
CA LEU A 24 -3.66 -12.55 10.27
C LEU A 24 -3.28 -11.81 8.97
N HIS A 25 -3.23 -10.48 9.05
CA HIS A 25 -2.79 -9.61 7.98
C HIS A 25 -1.48 -8.92 8.39
N VAL A 26 -0.56 -8.81 7.43
CA VAL A 26 0.71 -8.11 7.56
C VAL A 26 0.83 -7.05 6.49
N ASN A 27 1.70 -6.06 6.70
CA ASN A 27 2.08 -5.14 5.63
C ASN A 27 2.88 -5.91 4.57
N LEU A 28 2.67 -5.59 3.29
CA LEU A 28 3.37 -6.20 2.16
C LEU A 28 4.90 -6.11 2.31
N ILE A 29 5.40 -5.02 2.90
CA ILE A 29 6.84 -4.83 3.18
C ILE A 29 7.40 -5.84 4.19
N ASP A 30 6.56 -6.37 5.07
CA ASP A 30 6.94 -7.33 6.12
C ASP A 30 6.56 -8.77 5.76
N TYR A 31 6.13 -9.02 4.53
CA TYR A 31 5.83 -10.37 4.03
C TYR A 31 7.04 -10.96 3.28
N PRO A 32 7.39 -12.25 3.47
CA PRO A 32 6.71 -13.26 4.31
C PRO A 32 7.13 -13.22 5.80
N SER A 33 8.19 -12.50 6.12
CA SER A 33 8.63 -12.22 7.48
C SER A 33 9.18 -10.80 7.55
N ASP A 34 9.20 -10.23 8.75
CA ASP A 34 9.72 -8.88 9.01
C ASP A 34 11.06 -8.66 8.28
N GLU A 35 11.19 -7.50 7.64
CA GLU A 35 12.37 -7.09 6.85
C GLU A 35 12.64 -7.87 5.56
N ALA A 36 12.05 -9.05 5.36
CA ALA A 36 12.34 -9.89 4.19
C ALA A 36 11.83 -9.29 2.86
N GLY A 37 10.82 -8.42 2.91
CA GLY A 37 10.24 -7.77 1.74
C GLY A 37 10.76 -6.35 1.47
N TRP A 38 11.67 -5.81 2.30
CA TRP A 38 12.01 -4.38 2.29
C TRP A 38 12.56 -3.90 0.94
N ASP A 39 13.61 -4.53 0.43
CA ASP A 39 14.23 -4.10 -0.83
C ASP A 39 13.22 -4.09 -1.99
N ARG A 40 12.39 -5.13 -2.06
CA ARG A 40 11.37 -5.26 -3.11
C ARG A 40 10.23 -4.26 -2.94
N ALA A 41 9.80 -4.02 -1.71
CA ALA A 41 8.74 -3.05 -1.41
C ALA A 41 9.18 -1.62 -1.71
N PHE A 42 10.40 -1.23 -1.31
CA PHE A 42 10.92 0.10 -1.63
C PHE A 42 11.15 0.28 -3.13
N ALA A 43 11.68 -0.74 -3.82
CA ALA A 43 11.80 -0.70 -5.28
C ALA A 43 10.43 -0.56 -5.96
N LEU A 44 9.39 -1.22 -5.43
CA LEU A 44 8.03 -1.06 -5.91
C LEU A 44 7.49 0.36 -5.65
N GLU A 45 7.67 0.91 -4.45
CA GLU A 45 7.23 2.28 -4.13
C GLU A 45 7.89 3.31 -5.05
N ASP A 46 9.20 3.17 -5.30
CA ASP A 46 9.94 4.01 -6.23
C ASP A 46 9.43 3.86 -7.68
N ALA A 47 9.17 2.64 -8.13
CA ALA A 47 8.64 2.37 -9.46
C ALA A 47 7.24 2.99 -9.65
N VAL A 48 6.36 2.81 -8.65
CA VAL A 48 5.02 3.41 -8.63
C VAL A 48 5.11 4.94 -8.61
N ALA A 49 5.94 5.53 -7.76
CA ALA A 49 6.08 6.98 -7.71
C ALA A 49 6.66 7.56 -9.02
N GLY A 50 7.65 6.89 -9.61
CA GLY A 50 8.28 7.28 -10.87
C GLY A 50 7.33 7.19 -12.07
N GLU A 51 6.63 6.07 -12.20
CA GLU A 51 5.65 5.89 -13.28
C GLU A 51 4.45 6.84 -13.11
N PHE A 52 3.97 7.04 -11.87
CA PHE A 52 2.93 8.03 -11.59
C PHE A 52 3.35 9.43 -12.03
N ALA A 53 4.58 9.85 -11.70
CA ALA A 53 5.09 11.16 -12.08
C ALA A 53 5.16 11.34 -13.61
N ALA A 54 5.56 10.28 -14.34
CA ALA A 54 5.59 10.28 -15.79
C ALA A 54 4.19 10.46 -16.40
N TRP A 55 3.20 9.71 -15.91
CA TRP A 55 1.83 9.79 -16.44
C TRP A 55 1.06 11.02 -15.99
N CYS A 56 1.32 11.54 -14.78
CA CYS A 56 0.63 12.71 -14.29
C CYS A 56 0.84 13.91 -15.20
N ALA A 57 2.08 14.13 -15.64
CA ALA A 57 2.46 15.28 -16.47
C ALA A 57 1.59 15.40 -17.75
N ASP A 58 1.21 14.27 -18.33
CA ASP A 58 0.43 14.20 -19.57
C ASP A 58 -1.08 14.04 -19.33
N THR A 59 -1.54 13.96 -18.07
CA THR A 59 -2.94 13.67 -17.73
C THR A 59 -3.45 14.49 -16.54
N LEU A 60 -3.28 13.99 -15.32
CA LEU A 60 -3.85 14.55 -14.09
C LEU A 60 -3.27 15.94 -13.74
N CYS A 61 -1.99 16.16 -14.02
CA CYS A 61 -1.29 17.39 -13.66
C CYS A 61 -1.65 18.58 -14.56
N GLU A 62 -2.47 18.38 -15.60
CA GLU A 62 -3.06 19.48 -16.39
C GLU A 62 -4.34 20.05 -15.74
N GLY A 63 -4.85 19.42 -14.68
CA GLY A 63 -6.08 19.79 -13.98
C GLY A 63 -5.87 20.80 -12.83
N ASP A 64 -6.54 20.55 -11.71
CA ASP A 64 -6.61 21.47 -10.55
C ASP A 64 -5.23 21.79 -9.93
N TYR A 65 -4.26 20.89 -10.07
CA TYR A 65 -2.91 21.04 -9.53
C TYR A 65 -1.88 20.53 -10.52
N SER A 66 -0.78 21.27 -10.67
CA SER A 66 0.34 20.86 -11.51
C SER A 66 1.33 19.88 -10.84
N ASN A 67 1.17 19.65 -9.53
CA ASN A 67 2.16 18.93 -8.71
C ASN A 67 1.52 17.81 -7.86
N TYR A 68 0.76 16.91 -8.47
CA TYR A 68 0.36 15.69 -7.77
C TYR A 68 1.57 14.78 -7.50
N ARG A 69 1.59 14.14 -6.33
CA ARG A 69 2.62 13.21 -5.87
C ARG A 69 2.00 12.04 -5.10
N VAL A 70 2.51 10.84 -5.33
CA VAL A 70 2.26 9.70 -4.45
C VAL A 70 3.12 9.86 -3.20
N MET A 71 2.48 9.84 -2.03
CA MET A 71 3.13 10.00 -0.73
C MET A 71 3.47 8.65 -0.10
N GLU A 72 2.58 7.68 -0.26
CA GLU A 72 2.74 6.33 0.30
C GLU A 72 1.87 5.35 -0.48
N PHE A 73 2.31 4.09 -0.63
CA PHE A 73 1.51 2.99 -1.15
C PHE A 73 1.70 1.73 -0.32
N ARG A 74 0.70 1.38 0.50
CA ARG A 74 0.75 0.19 1.37
C ARG A 74 -0.31 -0.81 1.00
N CYS A 75 0.01 -2.08 1.18
CA CYS A 75 -0.91 -3.19 0.94
C CYS A 75 -0.97 -4.12 2.14
N ALA A 76 -2.18 -4.57 2.46
CA ALA A 76 -2.42 -5.63 3.43
C ALA A 76 -2.35 -6.99 2.74
N VAL A 77 -1.54 -7.90 3.30
CA VAL A 77 -1.38 -9.28 2.85
C VAL A 77 -1.99 -10.22 3.87
N LEU A 78 -2.81 -11.17 3.40
CA LEU A 78 -3.27 -12.29 4.20
C LEU A 78 -2.13 -13.31 4.33
N ALA A 79 -1.44 -13.28 5.46
CA ALA A 79 -0.10 -13.89 5.61
C ALA A 79 -0.11 -15.40 5.33
N HIS A 80 -1.10 -16.14 5.83
CA HIS A 80 -1.14 -17.60 5.66
C HIS A 80 -1.49 -18.06 4.24
N ARG A 81 -2.02 -17.16 3.40
CA ARG A 81 -2.32 -17.45 1.98
C ARG A 81 -1.33 -16.81 1.02
N GLY A 82 -0.53 -15.85 1.48
CA GLY A 82 0.37 -15.08 0.62
C GLY A 82 -0.38 -14.28 -0.44
N THR A 83 -1.54 -13.70 -0.08
CA THR A 83 -2.40 -12.98 -1.02
C THR A 83 -2.63 -11.54 -0.60
N VAL A 84 -2.49 -10.61 -1.54
CA VAL A 84 -2.82 -9.19 -1.35
C VAL A 84 -4.33 -9.05 -1.24
N GLN A 85 -4.82 -8.26 -0.27
CA GLN A 85 -6.26 -8.08 -0.01
C GLN A 85 -6.76 -6.68 -0.35
N ARG A 86 -6.00 -5.68 0.07
CA ARG A 86 -6.32 -4.26 -0.10
C ARG A 86 -5.03 -3.47 -0.15
N CYS A 87 -5.01 -2.44 -0.97
CA CYS A 87 -3.98 -1.42 -0.92
C CYS A 87 -4.59 -0.05 -0.64
N VAL A 88 -3.76 0.86 -0.18
CA VAL A 88 -4.06 2.28 -0.05
C VAL A 88 -2.86 3.03 -0.56
N TRP A 89 -3.07 3.90 -1.53
CA TRP A 89 -2.12 4.97 -1.83
C TRP A 89 -2.65 6.31 -1.34
N VAL A 90 -1.74 7.08 -0.76
CA VAL A 90 -1.98 8.47 -0.38
C VAL A 90 -1.40 9.35 -1.46
N VAL A 91 -2.20 10.27 -1.98
CA VAL A 91 -1.78 11.25 -2.98
C VAL A 91 -1.90 12.63 -2.36
N ALA A 92 -0.94 13.51 -2.63
CA ALA A 92 -0.99 14.91 -2.26
C ALA A 92 -0.69 15.79 -3.47
N ALA A 93 -1.20 17.01 -3.46
CA ALA A 93 -0.94 17.99 -4.51
C ALA A 93 -0.94 19.40 -3.96
N SER A 94 -0.29 20.31 -4.68
CA SER A 94 -0.23 21.71 -4.34
C SER A 94 -0.06 22.59 -5.58
N GLU A 95 -0.54 23.83 -5.50
CA GLU A 95 -0.25 24.92 -6.43
C GLU A 95 0.24 26.12 -5.63
N LEU A 96 1.35 26.71 -6.08
CA LEU A 96 2.01 27.80 -5.38
C LEU A 96 2.10 29.01 -6.31
N GLU A 97 1.61 30.16 -5.85
CA GLU A 97 1.67 31.42 -6.58
C GLU A 97 2.39 32.47 -5.75
N VAL A 98 3.37 33.15 -6.36
CA VAL A 98 4.05 34.28 -5.72
C VAL A 98 3.34 35.57 -6.12
N GLU A 99 2.80 36.29 -5.14
CA GLU A 99 2.21 37.60 -5.37
C GLU A 99 3.32 38.63 -5.70
N PRO A 100 3.32 39.24 -6.90
CA PRO A 100 4.48 39.99 -7.39
C PRO A 100 4.77 41.27 -6.60
N ASP A 101 3.73 41.91 -6.05
CA ASP A 101 3.86 43.20 -5.39
C ASP A 101 4.29 43.09 -3.92
N THR A 102 3.97 41.96 -3.28
CA THR A 102 4.19 41.76 -1.84
C THR A 102 5.26 40.71 -1.55
N GLY A 103 5.55 39.82 -2.52
CA GLY A 103 6.40 38.65 -2.33
C GLY A 103 5.74 37.54 -1.50
N HIS A 104 4.45 37.65 -1.17
CA HIS A 104 3.74 36.61 -0.44
C HIS A 104 3.54 35.37 -1.31
N VAL A 105 3.76 34.19 -0.72
CA VAL A 105 3.48 32.91 -1.38
C VAL A 105 2.08 32.44 -0.97
N ARG A 106 1.18 32.35 -1.95
CA ARG A 106 -0.12 31.72 -1.80
C ARG A 106 0.02 30.22 -2.06
N ILE A 107 -0.68 29.42 -1.26
CA ILE A 107 -0.65 27.96 -1.34
C ILE A 107 -2.08 27.48 -1.41
N ASP A 108 -2.40 26.71 -2.45
CA ASP A 108 -3.55 25.82 -2.49
C ASP A 108 -3.01 24.38 -2.48
N ASN A 109 -3.57 23.50 -1.65
CA ASN A 109 -3.14 22.11 -1.58
C ASN A 109 -4.30 21.16 -1.23
N GLY A 110 -4.04 19.88 -1.45
CA GLY A 110 -4.96 18.80 -1.12
C GLY A 110 -4.23 17.50 -0.84
N SER A 111 -4.88 16.63 -0.09
CA SER A 111 -4.45 15.24 0.09
C SER A 111 -5.65 14.29 0.01
N TRP A 112 -5.41 13.08 -0.49
CA TRP A 112 -6.42 12.08 -0.76
C TRP A 112 -5.92 10.70 -0.32
N VAL A 113 -6.84 9.88 0.21
CA VAL A 113 -6.56 8.51 0.67
C VAL A 113 -7.32 7.54 -0.22
N CYS A 114 -6.66 6.96 -1.21
CA CYS A 114 -7.35 6.20 -2.25
C CYS A 114 -7.29 4.69 -1.96
N PRO A 115 -8.39 4.05 -1.55
CA PRO A 115 -8.42 2.62 -1.32
C PRO A 115 -8.47 1.86 -2.66
N VAL A 116 -7.82 0.71 -2.69
CA VAL A 116 -7.81 -0.23 -3.81
C VAL A 116 -8.19 -1.61 -3.26
N GLU A 117 -9.41 -2.05 -3.55
CA GLU A 117 -9.92 -3.34 -3.11
C GLU A 117 -9.52 -4.42 -4.11
N MET A 118 -8.77 -5.44 -3.66
CA MET A 118 -8.35 -6.53 -4.52
C MET A 118 -9.41 -7.62 -4.57
N GLN A 119 -9.57 -8.27 -5.73
CA GLN A 119 -10.29 -9.54 -5.77
C GLN A 119 -9.57 -10.60 -4.92
N PRO A 120 -10.31 -11.57 -4.35
CA PRO A 120 -9.69 -12.63 -3.55
C PRO A 120 -8.68 -13.46 -4.35
N GLY A 121 -7.56 -13.80 -3.72
CA GLY A 121 -6.63 -14.81 -4.24
C GLY A 121 -5.44 -14.27 -5.03
N VAL A 122 -5.23 -12.95 -5.10
CA VAL A 122 -4.07 -12.35 -5.79
C VAL A 122 -2.77 -12.70 -5.07
N PRO A 123 -1.88 -13.53 -5.65
CA PRO A 123 -0.62 -13.89 -5.01
C PRO A 123 0.33 -12.69 -4.92
N VAL A 124 1.06 -12.56 -3.82
CA VAL A 124 2.05 -11.48 -3.62
C VAL A 124 3.07 -11.40 -4.76
N ASP A 125 3.60 -12.53 -5.22
CA ASP A 125 4.59 -12.53 -6.31
C ASP A 125 4.03 -12.06 -7.64
N ALA A 126 2.77 -12.41 -7.95
CA ALA A 126 2.09 -11.96 -9.15
C ALA A 126 1.77 -10.47 -9.09
N PHE A 127 1.40 -9.97 -7.91
CA PHE A 127 1.16 -8.54 -7.67
C PHE A 127 2.42 -7.72 -7.92
N TYR A 128 3.55 -8.09 -7.28
CA TYR A 128 4.82 -7.42 -7.50
C TYR A 128 5.27 -7.50 -8.96
N ALA A 129 5.26 -8.69 -9.56
CA ALA A 129 5.72 -8.87 -10.94
C ALA A 129 4.93 -8.02 -11.94
N SER A 130 3.64 -7.76 -11.68
CA SER A 130 2.81 -6.90 -12.50
C SER A 130 3.18 -5.42 -12.37
N LEU A 131 3.44 -4.93 -11.16
CA LEU A 131 3.77 -3.52 -10.93
C LEU A 131 5.24 -3.20 -11.22
N GLU A 132 6.14 -4.17 -11.11
CA GLU A 132 7.57 -4.05 -11.46
C GLU A 132 7.77 -4.06 -12.99
N ALA A 133 6.79 -4.52 -13.76
CA ALA A 133 6.86 -4.53 -15.21
C ALA A 133 6.73 -3.11 -15.78
N PRO A 134 7.33 -2.82 -16.96
CA PRO A 134 7.11 -1.55 -17.65
C PRO A 134 5.62 -1.31 -17.92
N GLY A 135 5.12 -0.14 -17.55
CA GLY A 135 3.69 0.17 -17.69
C GLY A 135 2.83 -0.41 -16.57
N GLY A 136 3.42 -0.88 -15.46
CA GLY A 136 2.74 -1.63 -14.40
C GLY A 136 1.58 -0.87 -13.74
N LEU A 137 1.63 0.47 -13.72
CA LEU A 137 0.51 1.27 -13.22
C LEU A 137 -0.68 1.35 -14.18
N ILE A 138 -0.44 1.23 -15.49
CA ILE A 138 -1.48 1.38 -16.52
C ILE A 138 -1.99 0.01 -16.98
N ALA A 139 -1.11 -0.99 -17.03
CA ALA A 139 -1.48 -2.34 -17.41
C ALA A 139 -2.45 -2.95 -16.38
N PRO A 140 -3.37 -3.83 -16.82
CA PRO A 140 -4.29 -4.49 -15.90
C PRO A 140 -3.56 -5.23 -14.76
N LEU A 141 -3.86 -4.84 -13.52
CA LEU A 141 -3.26 -5.44 -12.33
C LEU A 141 -3.99 -6.75 -11.96
N PRO A 142 -3.29 -7.84 -11.58
CA PRO A 142 -3.94 -9.04 -11.10
C PRO A 142 -4.93 -8.77 -9.97
N GLY A 143 -6.17 -9.25 -10.15
CA GLY A 143 -7.27 -9.00 -9.22
C GLY A 143 -7.97 -7.66 -9.37
N LEU A 144 -7.53 -6.84 -10.32
CA LEU A 144 -8.29 -5.72 -10.89
C LEU A 144 -8.62 -6.02 -12.36
N GLY A 145 -9.65 -5.37 -12.88
CA GLY A 145 -9.98 -5.42 -14.32
C GLY A 145 -9.34 -4.29 -15.13
N HIS A 146 -8.52 -3.45 -14.49
CA HIS A 146 -7.95 -2.21 -14.99
C HIS A 146 -6.58 -1.97 -14.32
N GLY A 147 -5.84 -0.96 -14.80
CA GLY A 147 -4.59 -0.55 -14.17
C GLY A 147 -4.81 0.21 -12.87
N LEU A 148 -3.80 0.31 -12.01
CA LEU A 148 -3.90 1.05 -10.75
C LEU A 148 -4.21 2.54 -10.98
N PHE A 149 -3.66 3.12 -12.05
CA PHE A 149 -3.85 4.54 -12.39
C PHE A 149 -5.28 4.88 -12.81
N ASP A 150 -5.99 3.96 -13.48
CA ASP A 150 -7.33 4.20 -14.01
C ASP A 150 -8.36 4.52 -12.92
N GLY A 151 -8.15 4.01 -11.70
CA GLY A 151 -9.02 4.27 -10.55
C GLY A 151 -8.75 5.61 -9.85
N LEU A 152 -7.62 6.26 -10.12
CA LEU A 152 -7.21 7.45 -9.39
C LEU A 152 -8.08 8.68 -9.65
N PRO A 153 -8.42 9.05 -10.91
CA PRO A 153 -9.23 10.25 -11.17
C PRO A 153 -10.54 10.24 -10.40
N GLU A 154 -11.18 9.07 -10.27
CA GLU A 154 -12.42 8.92 -9.50
C GLU A 154 -12.20 9.18 -8.01
N CYS A 155 -11.12 8.65 -7.43
CA CYS A 155 -10.79 8.88 -6.04
C CYS A 155 -10.54 10.38 -5.76
N LEU A 156 -9.74 11.04 -6.60
CA LEU A 156 -9.42 12.46 -6.43
C LEU A 156 -10.66 13.36 -6.49
N ARG A 157 -11.66 12.96 -7.30
CA ARG A 157 -12.93 13.68 -7.44
C ARG A 157 -13.92 13.41 -6.31
N THR A 158 -13.95 12.19 -5.77
CA THR A 158 -14.99 11.74 -4.83
C THR A 158 -14.59 11.85 -3.37
N GLN A 159 -13.32 11.67 -3.06
CA GLN A 159 -12.82 11.86 -1.72
C GLN A 159 -12.51 13.34 -1.54
N GLY A 160 -13.24 13.98 -0.62
CA GLY A 160 -12.94 15.36 -0.24
C GLY A 160 -11.49 15.47 0.22
N ARG A 161 -10.86 16.62 -0.06
CA ARG A 161 -9.50 16.93 0.41
C ARG A 161 -9.44 16.62 1.92
N VAL A 162 -8.55 15.74 2.31
CA VAL A 162 -8.30 15.44 3.72
C VAL A 162 -7.33 16.53 4.20
N GLY A 163 -7.87 17.54 4.88
CA GLY A 163 -7.13 18.72 5.32
C GLY A 163 -8.06 19.80 5.88
#